data_AF-A0A924F4V9-F1
#
_entry.id   AF-A0A924F4V9-F1
#
_cell.length_a   1.000
_cell.length_b   1.000
_cell.length_c   1.000
_cell.angle_alpha   90.00
_cell.angle_beta   90.00
_cell.angle_gamma   90.00
#
_symmetry.space_group_name_H-M   'P 1'
#
loop_
_entity.id
_entity.type
_entity.pdbx_description
1 polymer ?
#
loop_
_entity_poly.entity_id
_entity_poly.type
_entity_poly.pdbx_seq_one_letter_code
_entity_poly.pdbx_strand_id
1 'polypeptide(L)'
;MEFIHYTNQETEKSFETIIEASYQEVRQYLKHIPEKLDIYFGDKSIIIPETGVGGFAYSHGIMTLAIDEDFPDKKKQNAELRATVFHESFHISQHFTGEEGFQTALNSAIYEGCATVFERAYAGTRAIHGDYSAHSDEQLESWLIELKAVGSSYFEQKGVWEKWAFYNEDLDQRWIVYKTGTWLIDRILQKTGLDILDLQDKTAEQILAL
;
A
#
# COMPACT_ATOMS: atom_id res chain seq x y z
N MET A 1 1.61 15.36 -12.46
CA MET A 1 2.29 14.28 -13.19
C MET A 1 3.20 14.91 -14.22
N GLU A 2 4.34 14.28 -14.51
CA GLU A 2 5.29 14.79 -15.50
C GLU A 2 5.30 13.94 -16.76
N PHE A 3 5.55 12.63 -16.63
CA PHE A 3 5.46 11.68 -17.75
C PHE A 3 4.60 10.47 -17.41
N ILE A 4 3.92 9.94 -18.43
CA ILE A 4 3.21 8.66 -18.36
C ILE A 4 3.83 7.73 -19.39
N HIS A 5 4.34 6.60 -18.90
CA HIS A 5 4.99 5.56 -19.67
C HIS A 5 4.03 4.39 -19.81
N TYR A 6 3.45 4.26 -21.00
CA TYR A 6 2.50 3.20 -21.32
C TYR A 6 3.20 1.91 -21.72
N THR A 7 2.61 0.78 -21.32
CA THR A 7 2.86 -0.52 -21.93
C THR A 7 1.90 -0.76 -23.09
N ASN A 8 0.64 -0.32 -22.95
CA ASN A 8 -0.37 -0.31 -24.00
C ASN A 8 -1.14 1.02 -24.03
N GLN A 9 -0.67 1.97 -24.83
CA GLN A 9 -1.22 3.33 -24.85
C GLN A 9 -2.72 3.40 -25.26
N GLU A 10 -3.20 2.49 -26.10
CA GLU A 10 -4.58 2.52 -26.61
C GLU A 10 -5.61 2.42 -25.48
N THR A 11 -5.28 1.65 -24.46
CA THR A 11 -6.17 1.24 -23.38
C THR A 11 -5.86 1.97 -22.08
N GLU A 12 -4.58 2.08 -21.74
CA GLU A 12 -4.10 2.71 -20.51
C GLU A 12 -4.36 4.21 -20.47
N LYS A 13 -4.38 4.88 -21.63
CA LYS A 13 -4.66 6.32 -21.73
C LYS A 13 -6.03 6.72 -21.17
N SER A 14 -6.99 5.79 -21.14
CA SER A 14 -8.31 6.06 -20.56
C SER A 14 -8.28 6.29 -19.04
N PHE A 15 -7.22 5.84 -18.36
CA PHE A 15 -7.05 5.96 -16.90
C PHE A 15 -6.27 7.21 -16.46
N GLU A 16 -5.68 7.98 -17.38
CA GLU A 16 -4.87 9.16 -17.01
C GLU A 16 -5.66 10.17 -16.20
N THR A 17 -6.90 10.45 -16.61
CA THR A 17 -7.73 11.47 -15.95
C THR A 17 -7.95 11.13 -14.47
N ILE A 18 -8.18 9.86 -14.15
CA ILE A 18 -8.41 9.44 -12.76
C ILE A 18 -7.11 9.38 -11.97
N ILE A 19 -6.00 8.94 -12.58
CA ILE A 19 -4.69 8.94 -11.93
C ILE A 19 -4.27 10.39 -11.62
N GLU A 20 -4.42 11.30 -12.57
CA GLU A 20 -4.08 12.71 -12.40
C GLU A 20 -4.94 13.36 -11.32
N ALA A 21 -6.26 13.20 -11.40
CA ALA A 21 -7.17 13.78 -10.42
C ALA A 21 -6.87 13.25 -9.01
N SER A 22 -6.64 11.94 -8.88
CA SER A 22 -6.31 11.31 -7.59
C SER A 22 -4.98 11.84 -7.06
N TYR A 23 -3.95 11.93 -7.90
CA TYR A 23 -2.65 12.47 -7.49
C TYR A 23 -2.73 13.93 -7.06
N GLN A 24 -3.43 14.78 -7.81
CA GLN A 24 -3.63 16.19 -7.43
C GLN A 24 -4.39 16.34 -6.12
N GLU A 25 -5.33 15.43 -5.84
CA GLU A 25 -6.04 15.37 -4.56
C GLU A 25 -5.09 14.99 -3.42
N VAL A 26 -4.30 13.92 -3.58
CA VAL A 26 -3.35 13.47 -2.55
C VAL A 26 -2.34 14.55 -2.17
N ARG A 27 -1.90 15.37 -3.13
CA ARG A 27 -0.99 16.51 -2.91
C ARG A 27 -1.53 17.56 -1.94
N GLN A 28 -2.83 17.55 -1.64
CA GLN A 28 -3.43 18.43 -0.64
C GLN A 28 -3.21 17.92 0.79
N TYR A 29 -2.88 16.64 0.95
CA TYR A 29 -2.76 15.97 2.25
C TYR A 29 -1.32 15.66 2.63
N LEU A 30 -0.48 15.28 1.66
CA LEU A 30 0.87 14.78 1.90
C LEU A 30 1.93 15.87 1.74
N LYS A 31 2.84 15.98 2.72
CA LYS A 31 3.85 17.04 2.81
C LYS A 31 5.06 16.81 1.91
N HIS A 32 5.44 15.55 1.74
CA HIS A 32 6.69 15.16 1.09
C HIS A 32 6.45 14.50 -0.26
N ILE A 33 5.28 14.71 -0.88
CA ILE A 33 5.00 14.20 -2.21
C ILE A 33 5.61 15.13 -3.28
N PRO A 34 6.25 14.62 -4.35
CA PRO A 34 6.88 15.50 -5.32
C PRO A 34 5.83 16.29 -6.13
N GLU A 35 6.21 17.48 -6.61
CA GLU A 35 5.33 18.26 -7.50
C GLU A 35 5.03 17.53 -8.81
N LYS A 36 5.98 16.69 -9.21
CA LYS A 36 6.02 15.96 -10.46
C LYS A 36 6.26 14.49 -10.15
N LEU A 37 5.46 13.64 -10.78
CA LEU A 37 5.50 12.18 -10.61
C LEU A 37 5.44 11.56 -11.99
N ASP A 38 6.33 10.61 -12.22
CA ASP A 38 6.29 9.75 -13.39
C ASP A 38 5.49 8.51 -13.07
N ILE A 39 4.55 8.19 -13.96
CA ILE A 39 3.72 6.99 -13.89
C ILE A 39 4.23 5.98 -14.91
N TYR A 40 4.51 4.77 -14.46
CA TYR A 40 4.87 3.65 -15.33
C TYR A 40 3.77 2.59 -15.27
N PHE A 41 3.19 2.25 -16.41
CA PHE A 41 2.30 1.10 -16.48
C PHE A 41 3.12 -0.19 -16.45
N GLY A 42 2.96 -0.95 -15.36
CA GLY A 42 3.80 -2.09 -14.99
C GLY A 42 3.25 -3.46 -15.36
N ASP A 43 3.96 -4.49 -14.89
CA ASP A 43 3.62 -5.91 -15.12
C ASP A 43 2.23 -6.24 -14.56
N LYS A 44 1.44 -6.98 -15.34
CA LYS A 44 0.13 -7.49 -14.91
C LYS A 44 0.23 -8.46 -13.71
N SER A 45 1.41 -8.97 -13.38
CA SER A 45 1.65 -9.85 -12.22
C SER A 45 1.34 -9.20 -10.87
N ILE A 46 1.34 -7.86 -10.77
CA ILE A 46 1.01 -7.15 -9.52
C ILE A 46 -0.48 -6.82 -9.38
N ILE A 47 -1.29 -7.12 -10.41
CA ILE A 47 -2.73 -6.86 -10.39
C ILE A 47 -3.38 -7.76 -9.34
N ILE A 48 -4.17 -7.14 -8.46
CA ILE A 48 -5.06 -7.87 -7.56
C ILE A 48 -6.28 -8.33 -8.39
N PRO A 49 -6.51 -9.65 -8.56
CA PRO A 49 -7.56 -10.15 -9.44
C PRO A 49 -8.97 -9.68 -9.06
N GLU A 50 -9.21 -9.44 -7.77
CA GLU A 50 -10.51 -8.99 -7.26
C GLU A 50 -10.83 -7.53 -7.58
N THR A 51 -9.84 -6.71 -7.95
CA THR A 51 -10.00 -5.27 -8.20
C THR A 51 -9.61 -4.85 -9.61
N GLY A 52 -8.78 -5.65 -10.29
CA GLY A 52 -8.23 -5.33 -11.60
C GLY A 52 -7.20 -4.20 -11.56
N VAL A 53 -6.63 -3.92 -10.39
CA VAL A 53 -5.60 -2.88 -10.19
C VAL A 53 -4.50 -3.40 -9.27
N GLY A 54 -3.26 -3.00 -9.54
CA GLY A 54 -2.13 -3.09 -8.63
C GLY A 54 -1.25 -1.86 -8.72
N GLY A 55 -0.39 -1.64 -7.73
CA GLY A 55 0.50 -0.49 -7.68
C GLY A 55 1.77 -0.79 -6.90
N PHE A 56 2.78 0.07 -7.11
CA PHE A 56 4.02 0.05 -6.35
C PHE A 56 4.73 1.42 -6.42
N ALA A 57 5.07 1.97 -5.25
CA ALA A 57 5.96 3.11 -5.11
C ALA A 57 7.42 2.71 -5.38
N TYR A 58 7.87 2.90 -6.62
CA TYR A 58 9.22 2.50 -7.03
C TYR A 58 10.30 3.38 -6.40
N SER A 59 10.14 4.69 -6.52
CA SER A 59 11.03 5.69 -5.95
C SER A 59 10.24 6.94 -5.58
N HIS A 60 10.91 7.92 -4.98
CA HIS A 60 10.26 9.18 -4.60
C HIS A 60 9.61 9.92 -5.79
N GLY A 61 10.10 9.72 -7.03
CA GLY A 61 9.57 10.36 -8.23
C GLY A 61 8.82 9.42 -9.18
N ILE A 62 8.70 8.13 -8.85
CA ILE A 62 8.19 7.10 -9.76
C ILE A 62 7.16 6.21 -9.06
N MET A 63 5.96 6.16 -9.64
CA MET A 63 4.92 5.21 -9.27
C MET A 63 4.65 4.26 -10.42
N THR A 64 4.58 2.97 -10.11
CA THR A 64 4.16 1.94 -11.07
C THR A 64 2.71 1.56 -10.80
N LEU A 65 1.91 1.45 -11.86
CA LEU A 65 0.51 1.01 -11.79
C LEU A 65 0.28 -0.11 -12.79
N ALA A 66 -0.50 -1.12 -12.44
CA ALA A 66 -0.94 -2.15 -13.37
C ALA A 66 -2.47 -2.21 -13.36
N ILE A 67 -3.08 -2.28 -14.54
CA ILE A 67 -4.53 -2.22 -14.69
C ILE A 67 -4.99 -3.34 -15.64
N ASP A 68 -6.00 -4.08 -15.21
CA ASP A 68 -6.68 -5.07 -16.05
C ASP A 68 -7.75 -4.40 -16.90
N GLU A 69 -7.42 -4.13 -18.15
CA GLU A 69 -8.31 -3.51 -19.14
C GLU A 69 -9.61 -4.28 -19.34
N ASP A 70 -9.62 -5.60 -19.09
CA ASP A 70 -10.77 -6.48 -19.26
C ASP A 70 -11.57 -6.65 -17.97
N PHE A 71 -11.18 -5.99 -16.88
CA PHE A 71 -11.89 -6.09 -15.60
C PHE A 71 -13.36 -5.67 -15.74
N PRO A 72 -14.35 -6.54 -15.43
CA PRO A 72 -15.75 -6.29 -15.77
C PRO A 72 -16.39 -5.10 -15.05
N ASP A 73 -16.04 -4.87 -13.78
CA ASP A 73 -16.64 -3.81 -12.96
C ASP A 73 -15.77 -2.55 -13.00
N LYS A 74 -15.97 -1.72 -14.04
CA LYS A 74 -15.23 -0.46 -14.21
C LYS A 74 -15.46 0.55 -13.10
N LYS A 75 -16.62 0.51 -12.43
CA LYS A 75 -16.87 1.41 -11.30
C LYS A 75 -16.00 1.02 -10.12
N LYS A 76 -15.93 -0.27 -9.80
CA LYS A 76 -15.04 -0.79 -8.77
C LYS A 76 -13.57 -0.55 -9.15
N GLN A 77 -13.14 -0.91 -10.35
CA GLN A 77 -11.77 -0.68 -10.82
C GLN A 77 -11.34 0.78 -10.69
N ASN A 78 -12.19 1.74 -11.06
CA ASN A 78 -11.86 3.15 -10.93
C ASN A 78 -11.73 3.58 -9.45
N ALA A 79 -12.60 3.09 -8.57
CA ALA A 79 -12.49 3.37 -7.13
C ALA A 79 -11.21 2.78 -6.52
N GLU A 80 -10.84 1.57 -6.95
CA GLU A 80 -9.62 0.87 -6.53
C GLU A 80 -8.37 1.55 -7.10
N LEU A 81 -8.40 2.01 -8.36
CA LEU A 81 -7.30 2.78 -8.95
C LEU A 81 -7.05 4.09 -8.21
N ARG A 82 -8.11 4.80 -7.83
CA ARG A 82 -7.96 5.97 -6.97
C ARG A 82 -7.34 5.57 -5.62
N ALA A 83 -7.80 4.51 -4.98
CA ALA A 83 -7.25 4.04 -3.71
C ALA A 83 -5.76 3.66 -3.83
N THR A 84 -5.37 2.92 -4.87
CA THR A 84 -3.98 2.56 -5.16
C THR A 84 -3.10 3.81 -5.33
N VAL A 85 -3.57 4.85 -6.03
CA VAL A 85 -2.81 6.10 -6.13
C VAL A 85 -2.62 6.76 -4.77
N PHE A 86 -3.61 6.71 -3.88
CA PHE A 86 -3.48 7.22 -2.50
C PHE A 86 -2.47 6.38 -1.69
N HIS A 87 -2.59 5.05 -1.73
CA HIS A 87 -1.71 4.11 -1.04
C HIS A 87 -0.24 4.33 -1.41
N GLU A 88 0.07 4.26 -2.71
CA GLU A 88 1.45 4.39 -3.19
C GLU A 88 1.99 5.82 -3.01
N SER A 89 1.14 6.84 -3.04
CA SER A 89 1.56 8.20 -2.72
C SER A 89 1.93 8.38 -1.25
N PHE A 90 1.27 7.64 -0.35
CA PHE A 90 1.62 7.66 1.07
C PHE A 90 3.02 7.07 1.30
N HIS A 91 3.31 5.95 0.64
CA HIS A 91 4.64 5.33 0.59
C HIS A 91 5.71 6.29 0.07
N ILE A 92 5.44 7.00 -1.04
CA ILE A 92 6.33 8.03 -1.59
C ILE A 92 6.59 9.15 -0.57
N SER A 93 5.55 9.65 0.11
CA SER A 93 5.67 10.71 1.10
C SER A 93 6.38 10.25 2.38
N GLN A 94 6.26 8.97 2.75
CA GLN A 94 6.93 8.39 3.92
C GLN A 94 8.38 7.99 3.66
N HIS A 95 8.87 8.14 2.43
CA HIS A 95 10.17 7.58 2.06
C HIS A 95 10.19 6.06 2.35
N PHE A 96 9.13 5.36 1.93
CA PHE A 96 9.07 3.91 1.94
C PHE A 96 8.81 3.44 0.52
N THR A 97 9.88 3.38 -0.27
CA THR A 97 9.83 3.04 -1.70
C THR A 97 10.78 1.91 -2.03
N GLY A 98 10.63 1.29 -3.21
CA GLY A 98 11.50 0.20 -3.66
C GLY A 98 13.00 0.54 -3.68
N GLU A 99 13.36 1.79 -3.95
CA GLU A 99 14.76 2.24 -3.99
C GLU A 99 15.40 2.39 -2.60
N GLU A 100 14.61 2.53 -1.53
CA GLU A 100 15.14 2.76 -0.18
C GLU A 100 15.63 1.47 0.50
N GLY A 101 15.45 0.34 -0.16
CA GLY A 101 16.01 -0.94 0.22
C GLY A 101 15.14 -1.74 1.19
N PHE A 102 15.75 -2.79 1.74
CA PHE A 102 15.03 -3.82 2.47
C PHE A 102 14.65 -3.38 3.89
N GLN A 103 13.37 -3.50 4.22
CA GLN A 103 12.83 -3.26 5.56
C GLN A 103 12.59 -4.57 6.32
N THR A 104 12.51 -4.52 7.65
CA THR A 104 12.07 -5.71 8.40
C THR A 104 10.59 -5.99 8.14
N ALA A 105 10.13 -7.23 8.34
CA ALA A 105 8.72 -7.58 8.20
C ALA A 105 7.80 -6.72 9.08
N LEU A 106 8.25 -6.36 10.29
CA LEU A 106 7.53 -5.47 11.20
C LEU A 106 7.45 -4.04 10.64
N ASN A 107 8.55 -3.49 10.14
CA ASN A 107 8.54 -2.16 9.53
C ASN A 107 7.62 -2.11 8.31
N SER A 108 7.69 -3.13 7.45
CA SER A 108 6.79 -3.25 6.30
C SER A 108 5.34 -3.31 6.73
N ALA A 109 4.99 -4.08 7.76
CA ALA A 109 3.62 -4.09 8.28
C ALA A 109 3.18 -2.70 8.78
N ILE A 110 4.03 -1.97 9.48
CA ILE A 110 3.71 -0.62 9.95
C ILE A 110 3.45 0.33 8.76
N TYR A 111 4.35 0.36 7.78
CA TYR A 111 4.22 1.26 6.63
C TYR A 111 3.05 0.89 5.71
N GLU A 112 2.87 -0.39 5.39
CA GLU A 112 1.69 -0.86 4.64
C GLU A 112 0.39 -0.57 5.39
N GLY A 113 0.38 -0.79 6.71
CA GLY A 113 -0.74 -0.42 7.56
C GLY A 113 -1.06 1.06 7.50
N CYS A 114 -0.06 1.94 7.50
CA CYS A 114 -0.29 3.37 7.40
C CYS A 114 -0.91 3.74 6.04
N ALA A 115 -0.34 3.23 4.94
CA ALA A 115 -0.87 3.48 3.61
C ALA A 115 -2.29 2.95 3.43
N THR A 116 -2.59 1.74 3.92
CA THR A 116 -3.95 1.15 3.86
C THR A 116 -4.96 1.93 4.71
N VAL A 117 -4.56 2.45 5.88
CA VAL A 117 -5.43 3.33 6.67
C VAL A 117 -5.65 4.67 5.96
N PHE A 118 -4.62 5.22 5.32
CA PHE A 118 -4.71 6.47 4.57
C PHE A 118 -5.65 6.38 3.36
N GLU A 119 -5.50 5.36 2.50
CA GLU A 119 -6.42 5.15 1.38
C GLU A 119 -7.86 4.93 1.89
N ARG A 120 -8.04 4.26 3.02
CA ARG A 120 -9.40 4.03 3.55
C ARG A 120 -10.04 5.32 4.04
N ALA A 121 -9.27 6.17 4.70
CA ALA A 121 -9.76 7.44 5.26
C ALA A 121 -10.00 8.49 4.17
N TYR A 122 -9.09 8.61 3.20
CA TYR A 122 -9.10 9.70 2.23
C TYR A 122 -9.52 9.26 0.82
N ALA A 123 -9.29 7.99 0.45
CA ALA A 123 -9.79 7.43 -0.79
C ALA A 123 -11.20 6.79 -0.65
N GLY A 124 -11.63 6.43 0.55
CA GLY A 124 -12.97 5.91 0.81
C GLY A 124 -13.19 4.46 0.37
N THR A 125 -12.11 3.74 0.05
CA THR A 125 -12.12 2.32 -0.31
C THR A 125 -11.59 1.50 0.86
N ARG A 126 -12.24 0.38 1.19
CA ARG A 126 -11.69 -0.61 2.13
C ARG A 126 -10.99 -1.68 1.34
N ALA A 127 -9.67 -1.60 1.22
CA ALA A 127 -8.95 -2.60 0.46
C ALA A 127 -9.01 -3.96 1.15
N ILE A 128 -9.26 -4.99 0.33
CA ILE A 128 -9.38 -6.38 0.77
C ILE A 128 -8.10 -6.91 1.43
N HIS A 129 -6.94 -6.34 1.08
CA HIS A 129 -5.66 -6.73 1.66
C HIS A 129 -5.46 -6.20 3.08
N GLY A 130 -6.08 -5.08 3.44
CA GLY A 130 -6.07 -4.56 4.81
C GLY A 130 -7.30 -4.93 5.64
N ASP A 131 -8.28 -5.65 5.09
CA ASP A 131 -9.46 -6.07 5.85
C ASP A 131 -9.11 -7.22 6.81
N TYR A 132 -8.97 -6.87 8.08
CA TYR A 132 -8.69 -7.79 9.18
C TYR A 132 -9.95 -8.17 9.99
N SER A 133 -11.16 -7.80 9.52
CA SER A 133 -12.41 -7.99 10.29
C SER A 133 -12.79 -9.46 10.55
N ALA A 134 -12.18 -10.39 9.82
CA ALA A 134 -12.39 -11.83 9.98
C ALA A 134 -11.46 -12.47 11.03
N HIS A 135 -10.57 -11.70 11.67
CA HIS A 135 -9.54 -12.19 12.58
C HIS A 135 -9.71 -11.61 13.99
N SER A 136 -9.37 -12.38 15.03
CA SER A 136 -9.42 -11.89 16.40
C SER A 136 -8.16 -11.10 16.77
N ASP A 137 -8.25 -10.26 17.81
CA ASP A 137 -7.09 -9.52 18.32
C ASP A 137 -5.95 -10.45 18.71
N GLU A 138 -6.23 -11.61 19.32
CA GLU A 138 -5.21 -12.59 19.70
C GLU A 138 -4.47 -13.16 18.48
N GLN A 139 -5.19 -13.37 17.37
CA GLN A 139 -4.59 -13.86 16.13
C GLN A 139 -3.70 -12.78 15.48
N LEU A 140 -4.17 -11.54 15.46
CA LEU A 140 -3.41 -10.41 14.90
C LEU A 140 -2.17 -10.08 15.76
N GLU A 141 -2.29 -10.21 17.09
CA GLU A 141 -1.16 -10.13 18.03
C GLU A 141 -0.13 -11.25 17.79
N SER A 142 -0.57 -12.49 17.54
CA SER A 142 0.32 -13.60 17.17
C SER A 142 1.10 -13.29 15.90
N TRP A 143 0.42 -12.83 14.84
CA TRP A 143 1.09 -12.46 13.58
C TRP A 143 2.06 -11.30 13.77
N LEU A 144 1.75 -10.32 14.62
CA LEU A 144 2.67 -9.23 14.93
C LEU A 144 3.97 -9.75 15.59
N ILE A 145 3.84 -10.70 16.53
CA ILE A 145 4.99 -11.36 17.16
C ILE A 145 5.82 -12.12 16.12
N GLU A 146 5.18 -12.84 15.21
CA GLU A 146 5.85 -13.60 14.15
C GLU A 146 6.56 -12.68 13.16
N LEU A 147 5.92 -11.61 12.69
CA LEU A 147 6.54 -10.60 11.82
C LEU A 147 7.76 -9.96 12.50
N LYS A 148 7.68 -9.68 13.81
CA LYS A 148 8.85 -9.22 14.57
C LYS A 148 9.97 -10.26 14.62
N ALA A 149 9.64 -11.53 14.71
CA ALA A 149 10.61 -12.63 14.74
C ALA A 149 11.27 -12.90 13.39
N VAL A 150 10.57 -12.66 12.26
CA VAL A 150 11.14 -12.77 10.91
C VAL A 150 12.30 -11.78 10.72
N GLY A 151 12.18 -10.56 11.25
CA GLY A 151 13.26 -9.58 11.25
C GLY A 151 13.81 -9.27 9.84
N SER A 152 15.14 -9.23 9.68
CA SER A 152 15.82 -8.95 8.41
C SER A 152 15.67 -10.08 7.37
N SER A 153 15.35 -11.30 7.82
CA SER A 153 15.15 -12.45 6.93
C SER A 153 14.03 -12.22 5.91
N TYR A 154 13.15 -11.25 6.19
CA TYR A 154 12.01 -10.89 5.35
C TYR A 154 12.37 -10.69 3.87
N PHE A 155 13.45 -9.94 3.59
CA PHE A 155 13.93 -9.75 2.23
C PHE A 155 15.26 -10.46 1.93
N GLU A 156 16.01 -10.88 2.95
CA GLU A 156 17.27 -11.61 2.74
C GLU A 156 17.04 -13.05 2.27
N GLN A 157 15.93 -13.66 2.69
CA GLN A 157 15.59 -15.04 2.34
C GLN A 157 14.51 -15.07 1.26
N LYS A 158 14.83 -15.76 0.16
CA LYS A 158 13.92 -15.97 -0.95
C LYS A 158 12.59 -16.58 -0.50
N GLY A 159 11.47 -15.99 -0.90
CA GLY A 159 10.13 -16.52 -0.62
C GLY A 159 9.55 -16.07 0.72
N VAL A 160 10.33 -15.47 1.62
CA VAL A 160 9.82 -15.03 2.91
C VAL A 160 8.95 -13.80 2.75
N TRP A 161 9.37 -12.81 1.97
CA TRP A 161 8.54 -11.64 1.66
C TRP A 161 7.20 -12.06 1.03
N GLU A 162 7.23 -12.88 -0.03
CA GLU A 162 6.04 -13.32 -0.75
C GLU A 162 5.08 -14.10 0.18
N LYS A 163 5.62 -14.94 1.06
CA LYS A 163 4.85 -15.73 2.03
C LYS A 163 4.01 -14.83 2.95
N TRP A 164 4.61 -13.75 3.45
CA TRP A 164 3.99 -12.87 4.45
C TRP A 164 3.18 -11.73 3.81
N ALA A 165 3.63 -11.21 2.68
CA ALA A 165 2.99 -10.13 1.94
C ALA A 165 1.79 -10.62 1.12
N PHE A 166 1.85 -11.80 0.48
CA PHE A 166 0.81 -12.25 -0.45
C PHE A 166 0.03 -13.46 0.04
N TYR A 167 0.69 -14.61 0.26
CA TYR A 167 0.01 -15.83 0.68
C TYR A 167 0.92 -16.73 1.52
N ASN A 168 0.47 -17.01 2.74
CA ASN A 168 1.13 -17.91 3.67
C ASN A 168 0.44 -19.27 3.63
N GLU A 169 1.07 -20.24 2.94
CA GLU A 169 0.55 -21.60 2.79
C GLU A 169 0.36 -22.33 4.13
N ASP A 170 1.25 -22.09 5.10
CA ASP A 170 1.21 -22.77 6.40
C ASP A 170 -0.01 -22.36 7.24
N LEU A 171 -0.46 -21.12 7.06
CA LEU A 171 -1.59 -20.54 7.79
C LEU A 171 -2.88 -20.49 6.96
N ASP A 172 -2.78 -20.78 5.66
CA ASP A 172 -3.83 -20.54 4.66
C ASP A 172 -4.38 -19.11 4.73
N GLN A 173 -3.48 -18.12 4.68
CA GLN A 173 -3.84 -16.71 4.82
C GLN A 173 -3.20 -15.83 3.76
N ARG A 174 -3.99 -14.88 3.24
CA ARG A 174 -3.50 -13.81 2.37
C ARG A 174 -3.19 -12.53 3.15
N TRP A 175 -2.19 -11.80 2.69
CA TRP A 175 -1.92 -10.42 3.10
C TRP A 175 -1.74 -10.22 4.61
N ILE A 176 -1.00 -11.11 5.28
CA ILE A 176 -0.80 -11.02 6.73
C ILE A 176 -0.14 -9.69 7.10
N VAL A 177 0.90 -9.27 6.37
CA VAL A 177 1.61 -8.00 6.59
C VAL A 177 0.65 -6.81 6.58
N TYR A 178 -0.20 -6.73 5.56
CA TYR A 178 -1.17 -5.65 5.40
C TYR A 178 -2.25 -5.66 6.50
N LYS A 179 -2.83 -6.84 6.80
CA LYS A 179 -3.88 -6.97 7.83
C LYS A 179 -3.36 -6.63 9.22
N THR A 180 -2.23 -7.21 9.61
CA THR A 180 -1.59 -6.95 10.91
C THR A 180 -1.18 -5.49 11.01
N GLY A 181 -0.62 -4.93 9.94
CA GLY A 181 -0.27 -3.52 9.84
C GLY A 181 -1.47 -2.60 10.06
N THR A 182 -2.52 -2.78 9.27
CA THR A 182 -3.74 -1.95 9.31
C THR A 182 -4.37 -2.01 10.70
N TRP A 183 -4.47 -3.19 11.30
CA TRP A 183 -4.97 -3.38 12.67
C TRP A 183 -4.12 -2.65 13.71
N LEU A 184 -2.79 -2.75 13.62
CA LEU A 184 -1.88 -2.10 14.55
C LEU A 184 -2.03 -0.58 14.48
N ILE A 185 -2.06 -0.01 13.27
CA ILE A 185 -2.23 1.42 13.06
C ILE A 185 -3.59 1.89 13.57
N ASP A 186 -4.67 1.14 13.31
CA ASP A 186 -6.00 1.47 13.85
C ASP A 186 -6.01 1.55 15.38
N ARG A 187 -5.34 0.61 16.07
CA ARG A 187 -5.21 0.66 17.54
C ARG A 187 -4.38 1.86 18.01
N ILE A 188 -3.30 2.20 17.31
CA ILE A 188 -2.46 3.36 17.64
C ILE A 188 -3.26 4.66 17.49
N LEU A 189 -3.97 4.84 16.38
CA LEU A 189 -4.79 6.02 16.13
C LEU A 189 -5.94 6.12 17.14
N GLN A 190 -6.61 5.00 17.45
CA GLN A 190 -7.66 4.96 18.47
C GLN A 190 -7.14 5.35 19.87
N LYS A 191 -5.96 4.85 20.26
CA LYS A 191 -5.34 5.11 21.56
C LYS A 191 -4.88 6.56 21.70
N THR A 192 -4.35 7.14 20.63
CA THR A 192 -3.72 8.47 20.66
C THR A 192 -4.65 9.60 20.25
N GLY A 193 -5.71 9.31 19.50
CA GLY A 193 -6.59 10.31 18.89
C GLY A 193 -5.95 11.07 17.72
N LEU A 194 -4.81 10.60 17.20
CA LEU A 194 -4.15 11.18 16.04
C LEU A 194 -4.88 10.82 14.73
N ASP A 195 -4.66 11.63 13.70
CA ASP A 195 -5.00 11.27 12.32
C ASP A 195 -3.84 10.52 11.67
N ILE A 196 -4.13 9.73 10.63
CA ILE A 196 -3.09 9.03 9.87
C ILE A 196 -2.07 10.00 9.23
N LEU A 197 -2.49 11.22 8.90
CA LEU A 197 -1.58 12.26 8.42
C LEU A 197 -0.55 12.71 9.47
N ASP A 198 -0.79 12.49 10.76
CA ASP A 198 0.20 12.78 11.81
C ASP A 198 1.35 11.76 11.83
N LEU A 199 1.19 10.61 11.16
CA LEU A 199 2.20 9.56 11.07
C LEU A 199 3.09 9.68 9.83
N GLN A 200 2.77 10.56 8.87
CA GLN A 200 3.47 10.65 7.58
C GLN A 200 4.97 11.04 7.69
N ASP A 201 5.38 11.66 8.79
CA ASP A 201 6.78 12.09 9.03
C ASP A 201 7.50 11.17 10.04
N LYS A 202 6.87 10.07 10.46
CA LYS A 202 7.37 9.18 11.51
C LYS A 202 8.00 7.93 10.93
N THR A 203 9.13 7.53 11.49
CA THR A 203 9.70 6.19 11.30
C THR A 203 8.83 5.12 11.94
N ALA A 204 8.96 3.87 11.48
CA ALA A 204 8.27 2.73 12.08
C ALA A 204 8.52 2.61 13.61
N GLU A 205 9.74 2.89 14.07
CA GLU A 205 10.07 2.91 15.51
C GLU A 205 9.30 4.00 16.27
N GLN A 206 9.22 5.21 15.70
CA GLN A 206 8.47 6.31 16.30
C GLN A 206 6.97 6.05 16.33
N ILE A 207 6.42 5.38 15.31
CA ILE A 207 5.00 4.99 15.26
C ILE A 207 4.71 3.94 16.34
N LEU A 208 5.57 2.93 16.47
CA LEU A 208 5.41 1.85 17.45
C LEU A 208 5.51 2.35 18.90
N ALA A 209 6.17 3.49 19.14
CA ALA A 209 6.33 4.09 20.45
C ALA A 209 5.11 4.90 20.95
N LEU A 210 4.05 5.06 20.14
CA LEU A 210 2.83 5.80 20.45
C LEU A 210 1.85 5.01 21.34
#